data_AF-A0AAD1CGR9-F1
#
_entry.id   AF-A0AAD1CGR9-F1
#
_cell.length_a   1.000
_cell.length_b   1.000
_cell.length_c   1.000
_cell.angle_alpha   90.00
_cell.angle_beta   90.00
_cell.angle_gamma   90.00
#
_symmetry.space_group_name_H-M   'P 1'
#
loop_
_entity.id
_entity.type
_entity.pdbx_description
1 polymer ?
#
loop_
_entity_poly.entity_id
_entity_poly.type
_entity_poly.pdbx_seq_one_letter_code
_entity_poly.pdbx_strand_id
1 'polypeptide(L)'
;MLSGIIRLAHKNHCKIFLTLNIVVLDSEIPAVIRLLNKLVNTKIDGVILQDLGLFSIIKEHFPTLDVHASTQINTHNDGQILFLKQLQASRVNLSRELNISEIKHLAQFGHQHDVLMEVFVHGSYCIGFSGLCYISSVKNGNSGNRGRCSQPCREQYQTTAAGKDFPLNLKDNSAFSNMAELADAGVYSLKVEGRIKKSR
;
A
#
# COMPACT_ATOMS: atom_id res chain seq x y z
N MET A 1 11.62 -20.82 -2.55
CA MET A 1 11.99 -19.54 -1.91
C MET A 1 10.89 -19.03 -0.97
N LEU A 2 9.68 -18.74 -1.46
CA LEU A 2 8.56 -18.23 -0.64
C LEU A 2 8.23 -19.08 0.60
N SER A 3 8.09 -20.41 0.46
CA SER A 3 7.78 -21.28 1.61
C SER A 3 8.84 -21.26 2.71
N GLY A 4 10.10 -20.98 2.36
CA GLY A 4 11.18 -20.81 3.33
C GLY A 4 11.05 -19.51 4.12
N ILE A 5 10.67 -18.42 3.44
CA ILE A 5 10.41 -17.10 4.07
C ILE A 5 9.20 -17.20 5.00
N ILE A 6 8.11 -17.83 4.55
CA ILE A 6 6.92 -18.05 5.37
C ILE A 6 7.28 -18.84 6.64
N ARG A 7 7.99 -19.96 6.50
CA ARG A 7 8.41 -20.77 7.65
C ARG A 7 9.27 -19.97 8.64
N LEU A 8 10.22 -19.17 8.14
CA LEU A 8 11.07 -18.34 8.99
C LEU A 8 10.26 -17.27 9.73
N ALA A 9 9.37 -16.57 9.02
CA ALA A 9 8.52 -15.53 9.60
C ALA A 9 7.57 -16.11 10.66
N HIS A 10 6.89 -17.21 10.34
CA HIS A 10 5.98 -17.89 11.25
C HIS A 10 6.69 -18.43 12.50
N LYS A 11 7.93 -18.91 12.37
CA LYS A 11 8.77 -19.29 13.53
C LYS A 11 9.05 -18.11 14.46
N ASN A 12 9.04 -16.89 13.94
CA ASN A 12 9.21 -15.65 14.70
C ASN A 12 7.87 -14.92 14.96
N HIS A 13 6.74 -15.62 14.81
CA HIS A 13 5.39 -15.05 15.02
C HIS A 13 5.04 -13.87 14.10
N CYS A 14 5.72 -13.75 12.95
CA CYS A 14 5.45 -12.72 11.95
C CYS A 14 4.54 -13.26 10.85
N LYS A 15 3.48 -12.53 10.52
CA LYS A 15 2.62 -12.82 9.37
C LYS A 15 3.28 -12.35 8.06
N ILE A 16 3.00 -13.03 6.96
CA ILE A 16 3.47 -12.70 5.62
C ILE A 16 2.28 -12.38 4.71
N PHE A 17 2.32 -11.18 4.13
CA PHE A 17 1.35 -10.71 3.15
C PHE A 17 2.07 -10.49 1.82
N LEU A 18 1.46 -10.95 0.72
CA LEU A 18 1.96 -10.62 -0.62
C LEU A 18 1.31 -9.34 -1.13
N THR A 19 2.13 -8.40 -1.57
CA THR A 19 1.65 -7.18 -2.19
C THR A 19 1.26 -7.42 -3.65
N LEU A 20 -0.04 -7.27 -3.96
CA LEU A 20 -0.62 -7.20 -5.31
C LEU A 20 -1.30 -5.83 -5.49
N ASN A 21 -0.63 -4.79 -5.01
CA ASN A 21 -1.06 -3.41 -5.04
C ASN A 21 -0.72 -2.75 -6.39
N ILE A 22 -1.19 -3.34 -7.47
CA ILE A 22 -1.01 -2.81 -8.82
C ILE A 22 -2.33 -2.79 -9.57
N VAL A 23 -2.42 -1.92 -10.58
CA VAL A 23 -3.48 -1.99 -11.59
C VAL A 23 -3.22 -3.17 -12.52
N VAL A 24 -4.23 -4.00 -12.73
CA VAL A 24 -4.16 -5.22 -13.55
C VAL A 24 -4.98 -5.03 -14.82
N LEU A 25 -4.45 -5.50 -15.96
CA LEU A 25 -5.20 -5.52 -17.21
C LEU A 25 -6.00 -6.82 -17.32
N ASP A 26 -7.14 -6.79 -18.01
CA ASP A 26 -7.99 -7.97 -18.22
C ASP A 26 -7.22 -9.18 -18.77
N SER A 27 -6.29 -8.95 -19.70
CA SER A 27 -5.45 -10.00 -20.28
C SER A 27 -4.49 -10.68 -19.27
N GLU A 28 -4.28 -10.05 -18.11
CA GLU A 28 -3.39 -10.53 -17.05
C GLU A 28 -4.16 -11.26 -15.93
N ILE A 29 -5.48 -11.12 -15.87
CA ILE A 29 -6.33 -11.80 -14.89
C ILE A 29 -6.08 -13.31 -14.83
N PRO A 30 -5.95 -14.06 -15.96
CA PRO A 30 -5.61 -15.47 -15.91
C PRO A 30 -4.28 -15.76 -15.21
N ALA A 31 -3.28 -14.88 -15.36
CA ALA A 31 -1.99 -15.02 -14.68
C ALA A 31 -2.11 -14.75 -13.18
N VAL A 32 -2.90 -13.74 -12.79
CA VAL A 32 -3.18 -13.45 -11.38
C VAL A 32 -3.93 -14.60 -10.72
N ILE A 33 -4.94 -15.19 -11.37
CA ILE A 33 -5.66 -16.36 -10.87
C ILE A 33 -4.71 -17.56 -10.67
N ARG A 34 -3.79 -17.82 -11.60
CA ARG A 34 -2.77 -18.87 -11.43
C ARG A 34 -1.84 -18.58 -10.25
N LEU A 35 -1.49 -17.32 -10.00
CA LEU A 35 -0.70 -16.93 -8.85
C LEU A 35 -1.48 -17.15 -7.54
N LEU A 36 -2.71 -16.67 -7.45
CA LEU A 36 -3.58 -16.83 -6.27
C LEU A 36 -3.81 -18.31 -5.93
N ASN A 37 -4.07 -19.15 -6.94
CA ASN A 37 -4.17 -20.61 -6.76
C ASN A 37 -2.89 -21.22 -6.16
N LYS A 38 -1.71 -20.76 -6.56
CA LYS A 38 -0.47 -21.21 -5.94
C LYS A 38 -0.36 -20.73 -4.50
N LEU A 39 -0.75 -19.48 -4.22
CA LEU A 39 -0.64 -18.85 -2.90
C LEU A 39 -1.55 -19.51 -1.87
N VAL A 40 -2.80 -19.84 -2.20
CA VAL A 40 -3.73 -20.50 -1.26
C VAL A 40 -3.29 -21.90 -0.86
N ASN A 41 -2.45 -22.56 -1.67
CA ASN A 41 -1.82 -23.83 -1.33
C ASN A 41 -0.57 -23.67 -0.44
N THR A 42 -0.24 -22.44 -0.03
CA THR A 42 0.83 -22.16 0.94
C THR A 42 0.25 -21.81 2.32
N LYS A 43 1.12 -21.39 3.25
CA LYS A 43 0.73 -20.83 4.55
C LYS A 43 0.83 -19.31 4.56
N ILE A 44 0.66 -18.65 3.42
CA ILE A 44 0.63 -17.18 3.39
C ILE A 44 -0.58 -16.66 4.17
N ASP A 45 -0.43 -15.53 4.86
CA ASP A 45 -1.48 -14.99 5.72
C ASP A 45 -2.51 -14.17 4.92
N GLY A 46 -2.07 -13.52 3.84
CA GLY A 46 -2.97 -12.72 3.03
C GLY A 46 -2.30 -11.95 1.90
N VAL A 47 -3.05 -10.99 1.35
CA VAL A 47 -2.63 -10.13 0.24
C VAL A 47 -2.98 -8.66 0.50
N ILE A 48 -2.17 -7.76 -0.06
CA ILE A 48 -2.40 -6.31 0.00
C ILE A 48 -2.72 -5.83 -1.42
N LEU A 49 -3.90 -5.28 -1.64
CA LEU A 49 -4.47 -5.03 -2.97
C LEU A 49 -4.67 -3.54 -3.27
N GLN A 50 -4.72 -3.20 -4.55
CA GLN A 50 -5.15 -1.88 -5.06
C GLN A 50 -6.38 -2.02 -5.96
N ASP A 51 -6.34 -2.97 -6.89
CA ASP A 51 -7.35 -3.15 -7.92
C ASP A 51 -8.67 -3.69 -7.37
N LEU A 52 -9.77 -2.94 -7.53
CA LEU A 52 -11.09 -3.30 -7.01
C LEU A 52 -11.67 -4.58 -7.64
N GLY A 53 -11.31 -4.89 -8.88
CA GLY A 53 -11.69 -6.15 -9.53
C GLY A 53 -11.06 -7.35 -8.84
N LEU A 54 -9.79 -7.22 -8.41
CA LEU A 54 -9.12 -8.26 -7.63
C LEU A 54 -9.76 -8.49 -6.26
N PHE A 55 -10.24 -7.44 -5.58
CA PHE A 55 -11.01 -7.64 -4.34
C PHE A 55 -12.23 -8.53 -4.58
N SER A 56 -12.99 -8.25 -5.64
CA SER A 56 -14.17 -9.06 -6.00
C SER A 56 -13.80 -10.51 -6.29
N ILE A 57 -12.75 -10.74 -7.09
CA ILE A 57 -12.26 -12.09 -7.43
C ILE A 57 -11.80 -12.86 -6.19
N ILE A 58 -11.08 -12.21 -5.28
CA ILE A 58 -10.56 -12.86 -4.07
C ILE A 58 -11.70 -13.18 -3.10
N LYS A 59 -12.63 -12.25 -2.90
CA LYS A 59 -13.83 -12.48 -2.09
C LYS A 59 -14.63 -13.69 -2.57
N GLU A 60 -14.76 -13.87 -3.88
CA GLU A 60 -15.56 -14.94 -4.46
C GLU A 60 -14.82 -16.29 -4.51
N HIS A 61 -13.55 -16.30 -4.93
CA HIS A 61 -12.83 -17.54 -5.26
C HIS A 61 -11.72 -17.91 -4.29
N PHE A 62 -11.24 -16.97 -3.48
CA PHE A 62 -10.14 -17.17 -2.53
C PHE A 62 -10.45 -16.62 -1.12
N PRO A 63 -11.64 -16.93 -0.53
CA PRO A 63 -12.12 -16.30 0.70
C PRO A 63 -11.30 -16.62 1.96
N THR A 64 -10.34 -17.55 1.86
CA THR A 64 -9.44 -17.91 2.96
C THR A 64 -8.24 -16.96 3.09
N LEU A 65 -7.98 -16.12 2.08
CA LEU A 65 -6.92 -15.11 2.14
C LEU A 65 -7.41 -13.88 2.91
N ASP A 66 -6.64 -13.44 3.89
CA ASP A 66 -6.85 -12.13 4.50
C ASP A 66 -6.53 -11.02 3.47
N VAL A 67 -7.36 -9.98 3.42
CA VAL A 67 -7.25 -8.92 2.41
C VAL A 67 -7.06 -7.58 3.07
N HIS A 68 -5.95 -6.91 2.73
CA HIS A 68 -5.68 -5.53 3.15
C HIS A 68 -5.78 -4.60 1.94
N ALA A 69 -6.39 -3.44 2.13
CA ALA A 69 -6.37 -2.36 1.16
C ALA A 69 -5.06 -1.58 1.25
N SER A 70 -4.38 -1.46 0.11
CA SER A 70 -3.15 -0.69 -0.05
C SER A 70 -3.41 0.81 0.04
N THR A 71 -2.39 1.56 0.47
CA THR A 71 -2.36 3.03 0.41
C THR A 71 -2.65 3.54 -1.02
N GLN A 72 -2.35 2.74 -2.05
CA GLN A 72 -2.64 3.10 -3.45
C GLN A 72 -4.13 3.09 -3.82
N ILE A 73 -5.03 2.60 -2.96
CA ILE A 73 -6.48 2.84 -3.11
C ILE A 73 -6.84 4.29 -2.74
N ASN A 74 -5.95 4.95 -1.99
CA ASN A 74 -6.13 6.31 -1.51
C ASN A 74 -7.40 6.47 -0.64
N THR A 75 -7.52 5.65 0.41
CA THR A 75 -8.66 5.72 1.33
C THR A 75 -8.51 6.88 2.30
N HIS A 76 -9.48 7.80 2.29
CA HIS A 76 -9.46 9.05 3.05
C HIS A 76 -10.83 9.47 3.58
N ASN A 77 -11.85 8.59 3.50
CA ASN A 77 -13.17 8.85 4.04
C ASN A 77 -13.91 7.57 4.48
N ASP A 78 -14.96 7.76 5.28
CA ASP A 78 -15.81 6.71 5.87
C ASP A 78 -16.49 5.82 4.81
N GLY A 79 -16.99 6.43 3.73
CA GLY A 79 -17.67 5.71 2.65
C GLY A 79 -16.76 4.70 1.95
N GLN A 80 -15.50 5.05 1.74
CA GLN A 80 -14.49 4.11 1.21
C GLN A 80 -14.22 2.97 2.18
N ILE A 81 -14.20 3.21 3.49
CA ILE A 81 -14.02 2.15 4.51
C ILE A 81 -15.17 1.14 4.44
N LEU A 82 -16.43 1.63 4.41
CA LEU A 82 -17.60 0.77 4.30
C LEU A 82 -17.62 -0.02 2.99
N PHE A 83 -17.26 0.62 1.88
CA PHE A 83 -17.16 -0.05 0.58
C PHE A 83 -16.09 -1.15 0.60
N LEU A 84 -14.91 -0.88 1.15
CA LEU A 84 -13.84 -1.88 1.27
C LEU A 84 -14.22 -3.01 2.24
N LYS A 85 -14.99 -2.74 3.31
CA LYS A 85 -15.57 -3.77 4.18
C LYS A 85 -16.47 -4.72 3.39
N GLN A 86 -17.34 -4.19 2.53
CA GLN A 86 -18.21 -5.02 1.67
C GLN A 86 -17.38 -5.92 0.73
N LEU A 87 -16.18 -5.48 0.36
CA LEU A 87 -15.19 -6.23 -0.40
C LEU A 87 -14.28 -7.14 0.46
N GLN A 88 -14.64 -7.36 1.74
CA GLN A 88 -13.92 -8.19 2.71
C GLN A 88 -12.51 -7.71 3.07
N ALA A 89 -12.21 -6.41 2.90
CA ALA A 89 -10.99 -5.84 3.44
C ALA A 89 -11.06 -5.84 4.98
N SER A 90 -10.16 -6.58 5.63
CA SER A 90 -10.04 -6.59 7.10
C SER A 90 -9.22 -5.42 7.61
N ARG A 91 -8.34 -4.87 6.76
CA ARG A 91 -7.47 -3.74 7.07
C ARG A 91 -7.38 -2.77 5.91
N VAL A 92 -7.33 -1.49 6.21
CA VAL A 92 -7.19 -0.42 5.22
C VAL A 92 -5.99 0.45 5.57
N ASN A 93 -5.06 0.59 4.64
CA ASN A 93 -3.99 1.55 4.75
C ASN A 93 -4.46 2.93 4.26
N LEU A 94 -4.44 3.90 5.17
CA LEU A 94 -4.96 5.23 4.93
C LEU A 94 -4.09 6.04 3.97
N SER A 95 -4.70 7.04 3.34
CA SER A 95 -4.03 8.07 2.56
C SER A 95 -2.96 8.76 3.41
N ARG A 96 -1.81 9.04 2.77
CA ARG A 96 -0.69 9.72 3.44
C ARG A 96 -0.85 11.24 3.49
N GLU A 97 -1.88 11.76 2.83
CA GLU A 97 -2.20 13.18 2.79
C GLU A 97 -3.09 13.63 3.97
N LEU A 98 -3.58 12.68 4.76
CA LEU A 98 -4.40 12.93 5.94
C LEU A 98 -3.58 13.48 7.11
N ASN A 99 -4.20 14.35 7.89
CA ASN A 99 -3.66 14.81 9.17
C ASN A 99 -4.07 13.88 10.34
N ILE A 100 -3.46 14.09 11.51
CA ILE A 100 -3.70 13.26 12.71
C ILE A 100 -5.17 13.26 13.16
N SER A 101 -5.87 14.38 13.07
CA SER A 101 -7.28 14.47 13.46
C SER A 101 -8.16 13.63 12.53
N GLU A 102 -7.89 13.67 11.22
CA GLU A 102 -8.60 12.86 10.23
C GLU A 102 -8.29 11.37 10.40
N ILE A 103 -7.03 11.01 10.63
CA ILE A 103 -6.60 9.64 10.92
C ILE A 103 -7.33 9.10 12.17
N LYS A 104 -7.42 9.90 13.24
CA LYS A 104 -8.13 9.53 14.46
C LYS A 104 -9.60 9.27 14.21
N HIS A 105 -10.27 10.14 13.46
CA HIS A 105 -11.67 9.94 13.06
C HIS A 105 -11.84 8.61 12.31
N LEU A 106 -11.02 8.37 11.28
CA LEU A 106 -11.12 7.18 10.44
C LEU A 106 -10.77 5.89 11.18
N ALA A 107 -9.83 5.93 12.14
CA ALA A 107 -9.50 4.80 13.00
C ALA A 107 -10.67 4.44 13.92
N GLN A 108 -11.30 5.43 14.54
CA GLN A 108 -12.49 5.23 15.37
C GLN A 108 -13.66 4.67 14.56
N PHE A 109 -13.92 5.26 13.39
CA PHE A 109 -14.94 4.79 12.46
C PHE A 109 -14.67 3.35 12.00
N GLY A 110 -13.43 3.05 11.61
CA GLY A 110 -12.99 1.70 11.25
C GLY A 110 -13.28 0.68 12.34
N HIS A 111 -12.94 0.98 13.60
CA HIS A 111 -13.22 0.10 14.73
C HIS A 111 -14.71 -0.17 14.96
N GLN A 112 -15.58 0.84 14.81
CA GLN A 112 -17.04 0.68 14.89
C GLN A 112 -17.59 -0.26 13.80
N HIS A 113 -16.83 -0.42 12.73
CA HIS A 113 -17.19 -1.24 11.59
C HIS A 113 -16.24 -2.43 11.38
N ASP A 114 -15.52 -2.89 12.41
CA ASP A 114 -14.65 -4.08 12.31
C ASP A 114 -13.61 -4.03 11.18
N VAL A 115 -13.14 -2.84 10.81
CA VAL A 115 -12.06 -2.63 9.83
C VAL A 115 -10.88 -1.94 10.49
N LEU A 116 -9.71 -2.56 10.40
CA LEU A 116 -8.50 -2.07 11.04
C LEU A 116 -7.81 -1.01 10.19
N MET A 117 -7.43 0.13 10.77
CA MET A 117 -6.68 1.16 10.04
C MET A 117 -5.17 0.99 10.19
N GLU A 118 -4.43 1.17 9.10
CA GLU A 118 -2.97 1.16 9.04
C GLU A 118 -2.46 2.48 8.45
N VAL A 119 -1.34 3.00 8.96
CA VAL A 119 -0.74 4.24 8.47
C VAL A 119 0.71 4.03 8.05
N PHE A 120 1.10 4.53 6.87
CA PHE A 120 2.49 4.57 6.46
C PHE A 120 3.26 5.65 7.23
N VAL A 121 4.25 5.25 8.03
CA VAL A 121 5.04 6.17 8.88
C VAL A 121 6.44 6.43 8.37
N HIS A 122 6.95 5.58 7.48
CA HIS A 122 8.29 5.74 6.92
C HIS A 122 8.40 5.15 5.51
N GLY A 123 9.10 5.87 4.61
CA GLY A 123 9.38 5.39 3.27
C GLY A 123 9.44 6.48 2.21
N SER A 124 9.46 6.06 0.95
CA SER A 124 9.40 6.90 -0.24
C SER A 124 8.11 7.69 -0.28
N TYR A 125 8.20 9.02 -0.25
CA TYR A 125 7.04 9.87 -0.49
C TYR A 125 6.89 10.15 -2.00
N CYS A 126 5.67 10.03 -2.50
CA CYS A 126 5.37 10.25 -3.92
C CYS A 126 4.79 11.65 -4.09
N ILE A 127 5.08 12.28 -5.24
CA ILE A 127 4.40 13.51 -5.64
C ILE A 127 2.94 13.27 -6.04
N GLY A 128 2.63 12.06 -6.50
CA GLY A 128 1.27 11.62 -6.73
C GLY A 128 0.60 11.21 -5.42
N PHE A 129 -0.70 11.50 -5.31
CA PHE A 129 -1.52 11.26 -4.14
C PHE A 129 -1.47 9.77 -3.75
N SER A 130 -0.87 9.46 -2.60
CA SER A 130 -0.62 8.10 -2.11
C SER A 130 -0.05 7.12 -3.18
N GLY A 131 0.82 7.64 -4.06
CA GLY A 131 1.52 6.83 -5.07
C GLY A 131 0.76 6.68 -6.40
N LEU A 132 -0.46 7.22 -6.52
CA LEU A 132 -1.20 7.29 -7.78
C LEU A 132 -0.54 8.31 -8.71
N CYS A 133 0.33 7.83 -9.59
CA CYS A 133 1.17 8.69 -10.41
C CYS A 133 1.41 8.13 -11.82
N TYR A 134 1.19 8.97 -12.83
CA TYR A 134 1.35 8.60 -14.24
C TYR A 134 2.64 9.12 -14.87
N ILE A 135 3.44 9.94 -14.16
CA ILE A 135 4.65 10.57 -14.70
C ILE A 135 5.63 9.57 -15.32
N SER A 136 5.87 8.44 -14.65
CA SER A 136 6.75 7.38 -15.13
C SER A 136 6.19 6.70 -16.38
N SER A 137 4.87 6.58 -16.48
CA SER A 137 4.21 5.97 -17.63
C SER A 137 4.34 6.86 -18.86
N VAL A 138 4.08 8.15 -18.69
CA VAL A 138 4.14 9.13 -19.78
C VAL A 138 5.58 9.34 -20.25
N LYS A 139 6.52 9.51 -19.32
CA LYS A 139 7.91 9.84 -19.68
C LYS A 139 8.71 8.63 -20.17
N ASN A 140 8.56 7.49 -19.50
CA ASN A 140 9.47 6.35 -19.66
C ASN A 140 8.75 5.06 -20.09
N GLY A 141 7.44 5.09 -20.39
CA GLY A 141 6.64 3.92 -20.76
C GLY A 141 6.44 2.90 -19.62
N ASN A 142 6.94 3.18 -18.42
CA ASN A 142 6.86 2.28 -17.27
C ASN A 142 5.86 2.82 -16.23
N SER A 143 4.82 2.06 -15.88
CA SER A 143 3.80 2.55 -14.93
C SER A 143 4.19 2.30 -13.47
N GLY A 144 4.22 3.37 -12.67
CA GLY A 144 4.39 3.29 -11.22
C GLY A 144 3.23 2.58 -10.53
N ASN A 145 2.01 2.78 -11.03
CA ASN A 145 0.80 2.08 -10.59
C ASN A 145 0.82 0.58 -10.94
N ARG A 146 1.85 0.11 -11.66
CA ARG A 146 2.05 -1.28 -12.04
C ARG A 146 3.39 -1.84 -11.52
N GLY A 147 3.93 -1.25 -10.46
CA GLY A 147 5.16 -1.71 -9.80
C GLY A 147 6.44 -1.45 -10.59
N ARG A 148 6.37 -0.63 -11.66
CA ARG A 148 7.51 -0.35 -12.56
C ARG A 148 7.96 1.11 -12.49
N CYS A 149 7.78 1.78 -11.35
CA CYS A 149 8.15 3.20 -11.24
C CYS A 149 9.64 3.41 -11.54
N SER A 150 9.93 4.20 -12.57
CA SER A 150 11.29 4.62 -12.93
C SER A 150 11.80 5.81 -12.11
N GLN A 151 10.98 6.34 -11.20
CA GLN A 151 11.29 7.45 -10.31
C GLN A 151 11.72 8.76 -11.02
N PRO A 152 11.04 9.19 -12.11
CA PRO A 152 11.47 10.38 -12.85
C PRO A 152 11.36 11.67 -12.03
N CYS A 153 10.54 11.69 -10.98
CA CYS A 153 10.48 12.81 -10.04
C CYS A 153 11.79 13.04 -9.27
N ARG A 154 12.72 12.07 -9.26
CA ARG A 154 14.04 12.19 -8.62
C ARG A 154 15.14 12.60 -9.60
N GLU A 155 14.83 12.73 -10.89
CA GLU A 155 15.79 13.21 -11.88
C GLU A 155 16.05 14.71 -11.73
N GLN A 156 17.14 15.16 -12.33
CA GLN A 156 17.45 16.58 -12.45
C GLN A 156 16.59 17.21 -13.55
N TYR A 157 16.05 18.40 -13.28
CA TYR A 157 15.28 19.22 -14.22
C TYR A 157 15.99 20.56 -14.46
N GLN A 158 15.44 21.38 -15.36
CA GLN A 158 15.88 22.76 -15.51
C GLN A 158 15.74 23.50 -14.18
N THR A 159 16.77 24.27 -13.83
CA THR A 159 16.79 25.06 -12.61
C THR A 159 15.60 26.02 -12.59
N THR A 160 14.73 25.86 -11.59
CA THR A 160 13.57 26.74 -11.43
C THR A 160 14.00 28.16 -11.10
N ALA A 161 13.11 29.16 -11.23
CA ALA A 161 13.36 30.53 -10.74
C ALA A 161 13.76 30.61 -9.25
N ALA A 162 13.38 29.61 -8.43
CA ALA A 162 13.78 29.48 -7.03
C ALA A 162 15.14 28.78 -6.82
N GLY A 163 15.93 28.55 -7.88
CA GLY A 163 17.26 27.94 -7.79
C GLY A 163 17.26 26.44 -7.43
N LYS A 164 16.22 25.69 -7.83
CA LYS A 164 16.09 24.25 -7.56
C LYS A 164 16.30 23.41 -8.81
N ASP A 165 17.23 22.45 -8.72
CA ASP A 165 17.53 21.50 -9.81
C ASP A 165 16.71 20.19 -9.72
N PHE A 166 16.15 19.89 -8.54
CA PHE A 166 15.33 18.69 -8.29
C PHE A 166 13.95 19.07 -7.73
N PRO A 167 13.14 19.83 -8.48
CA PRO A 167 11.91 20.44 -7.95
C PRO A 167 10.82 19.42 -7.56
N LEU A 168 10.89 18.20 -8.08
CA LEU A 168 9.89 17.14 -7.83
C LEU A 168 10.39 16.07 -6.83
N ASN A 169 11.63 16.17 -6.36
CA ASN A 169 12.24 15.17 -5.49
C ASN A 169 11.86 15.44 -4.04
N LEU A 170 10.84 14.71 -3.56
CA LEU A 170 10.38 14.81 -2.19
C LEU A 170 11.32 14.10 -1.23
N LYS A 171 11.43 14.66 -0.02
CA LYS A 171 12.02 13.97 1.12
C LYS A 171 11.18 12.74 1.45
N ASP A 172 11.83 11.76 2.07
CA ASP A 172 11.14 10.58 2.56
C ASP A 172 10.15 10.95 3.66
N ASN A 173 9.08 10.17 3.74
CA ASN A 173 8.15 10.26 4.85
C ASN A 173 8.86 9.79 6.14
N SER A 174 8.64 10.54 7.21
CA SER A 174 9.05 10.16 8.56
C SER A 174 8.07 10.78 9.56
N ALA A 175 7.19 9.94 10.10
CA ALA A 175 6.27 10.31 11.18
C ALA A 175 6.85 9.99 12.57
N PHE A 176 8.19 9.89 12.70
CA PHE A 176 8.85 9.49 13.95
C PHE A 176 8.45 10.39 15.12
N SER A 177 8.36 11.70 14.91
CA SER A 177 7.97 12.66 15.94
C SER A 177 6.48 12.58 16.33
N ASN A 178 5.63 11.97 15.49
CA ASN A 178 4.19 11.87 15.70
C ASN A 178 3.75 10.45 16.10
N MET A 179 4.69 9.56 16.44
CA MET A 179 4.38 8.15 16.75
C MET A 179 3.41 8.01 17.92
N ALA A 180 3.57 8.83 18.96
CA ALA A 180 2.66 8.84 20.11
C ALA A 180 1.24 9.28 19.70
N GLU A 181 1.13 10.36 18.94
CA GLU A 181 -0.16 10.86 18.43
C GLU A 181 -0.86 9.83 17.52
N LEU A 182 -0.10 9.11 16.68
CA LEU A 182 -0.65 8.05 15.84
C LEU A 182 -1.15 6.85 16.67
N ALA A 183 -0.43 6.48 17.73
CA ALA A 183 -0.88 5.45 18.65
C ALA A 183 -2.16 5.88 19.39
N ASP A 184 -2.21 7.13 19.88
CA ASP A 184 -3.37 7.73 20.56
C ASP A 184 -4.57 7.93 19.61
N ALA A 185 -4.31 8.10 18.31
CA ALA A 185 -5.35 8.12 17.28
C ALA A 185 -6.05 6.76 17.15
N GLY A 186 -5.47 5.68 17.69
CA GLY A 186 -6.06 4.35 17.70
C GLY A 186 -5.82 3.57 16.41
N VAL A 187 -4.80 3.90 15.63
CA VAL A 187 -4.44 3.10 14.45
C VAL A 187 -3.96 1.71 14.87
N TYR A 188 -4.38 0.67 14.13
CA TYR A 188 -4.05 -0.71 14.49
C TYR A 188 -2.59 -1.06 14.21
N SER A 189 -2.00 -0.49 13.16
CA SER A 189 -0.62 -0.79 12.77
C SER A 189 0.05 0.35 12.03
N LEU A 190 1.37 0.41 12.15
CA LEU A 190 2.23 1.38 11.49
C LEU A 190 3.06 0.66 10.43
N LYS A 191 2.98 1.11 9.18
CA LYS A 191 3.70 0.53 8.06
C LYS A 191 5.01 1.27 7.80
N VAL A 192 6.09 0.52 7.78
CA VAL A 192 7.45 0.97 7.48
C VAL A 192 7.89 0.33 6.17
N GLU A 193 8.32 1.15 5.20
CA GLU A 193 8.92 0.66 3.97
C GLU A 193 10.34 0.14 4.23
N GLY A 194 10.57 -1.15 4.02
CA GLY A 194 11.91 -1.73 4.00
C GLY A 194 12.64 -1.34 2.72
N ARG A 195 13.75 -0.60 2.84
CA ARG A 195 14.59 -0.22 1.70
C ARG A 195 15.82 -1.10 1.60
N ILE A 196 15.98 -1.77 0.48
CA ILE A 196 17.28 -2.33 0.08
C ILE A 196 18.13 -1.15 -0.42
N LYS A 197 18.78 -0.44 0.49
CA LYS A 197 19.90 0.42 0.09
C LYS A 197 21.04 -0.52 -0.28
N LYS A 198 21.55 -0.43 -1.51
CA LYS A 198 22.85 -1.04 -1.83
C LYS A 198 23.84 -0.50 -0.81
N SER A 199 24.50 -1.38 -0.05
CA SER A 199 25.65 -0.96 0.73
C SER A 199 26.63 -0.33 -0.26
N ARG A 200 27.03 0.91 0.02
CA ARG A 200 28.13 1.52 -0.73
C ARG A 200 29.40 0.74 -0.48
#